data_AF-A0AA41R6G7-F1
#
_entry.id   AF-A0AA41R6G7-F1
#
_cell.length_a   1.000
_cell.length_b   1.000
_cell.length_c   1.000
_cell.angle_alpha   90.00
_cell.angle_beta   90.00
_cell.angle_gamma   90.00
#
_symmetry.space_group_name_H-M   'P 1'
#
loop_
_entity.id
_entity.type
_entity.pdbx_description
1 polymer ?
#
loop_
_entity_poly.entity_id
_entity_poly.type
_entity_poly.pdbx_seq_one_letter_code
_entity_poly.pdbx_strand_id
1 'polypeptide(L)'
;MQIESTIALISINATLIVQLVSFLIFLFIINRIMFKPLDQVKGSRAARMEALQQEIAAAEQEVHRMMDALAAEELKAKDEALGRQKALEEEAKQETSRIFDAVKAEIDQMKARTNEQVKAQIADVRQHLPEESLKLARAIMEQTLERSLTNETI
;
A
#
# COMPACT_ATOMS: atom_id res chain seq x y z
N MET A 1 -25.61 61.21 -96.69
CA MET A 1 -26.18 59.97 -96.12
C MET A 1 -25.56 59.81 -94.74
N GLN A 2 -26.40 59.75 -93.70
CA GLN A 2 -26.11 59.31 -92.31
C GLN A 2 -25.28 60.21 -91.39
N ILE A 3 -26.00 61.16 -90.78
CA ILE A 3 -26.12 61.45 -89.34
C ILE A 3 -24.87 61.24 -88.47
N GLU A 4 -24.30 62.37 -88.08
CA GLU A 4 -23.62 62.65 -86.81
C GLU A 4 -24.14 61.80 -85.64
N SER A 5 -23.35 60.86 -85.15
CA SER A 5 -23.55 60.33 -83.80
C SER A 5 -22.24 59.79 -83.22
N THR A 6 -21.29 60.69 -83.02
CA THR A 6 -20.28 60.49 -81.98
C THR A 6 -20.96 60.75 -80.65
N ILE A 7 -21.68 59.74 -80.14
CA ILE A 7 -22.21 59.74 -78.78
C ILE A 7 -20.99 59.85 -77.88
N ALA A 8 -20.79 61.01 -77.26
CA ALA A 8 -19.81 61.17 -76.19
C ALA A 8 -20.11 60.08 -75.15
N LEU A 9 -19.30 59.02 -75.15
CA LEU A 9 -19.57 57.79 -74.39
C LEU A 9 -19.51 57.99 -72.87
N ILE A 10 -19.20 59.20 -72.41
CA ILE A 10 -19.26 59.63 -71.01
C ILE A 10 -19.90 61.01 -70.98
N SER A 11 -21.22 61.06 -71.15
CA SER A 11 -22.00 62.16 -70.59
C SER A 11 -22.35 61.78 -69.16
N ILE A 12 -22.05 62.66 -68.20
CA ILE A 12 -22.47 62.50 -66.80
C ILE A 12 -23.99 62.61 -66.80
N ASN A 13 -24.65 61.47 -66.90
CA ASN A 13 -26.10 61.35 -66.92
C ASN A 13 -26.58 60.85 -65.55
N ALA A 14 -27.87 61.07 -65.26
CA ALA A 14 -28.50 60.56 -64.05
C ALA A 14 -28.29 59.04 -63.87
N THR A 15 -28.12 58.28 -64.96
CA THR A 15 -27.79 56.85 -64.94
C THR A 15 -26.46 56.54 -64.26
N LEU A 16 -25.43 57.39 -64.41
CA LEU A 16 -24.14 57.22 -63.74
C LEU A 16 -24.26 57.37 -62.22
N ILE A 17 -25.08 58.33 -61.77
CA ILE A 17 -25.39 58.54 -60.35
C ILE A 17 -26.16 57.33 -59.80
N VAL A 18 -27.18 56.85 -60.53
CA VAL A 18 -27.95 55.66 -60.13
C VAL A 18 -27.06 54.41 -60.07
N GLN A 19 -26.13 54.25 -61.02
CA GLN A 19 -25.15 53.15 -61.02
C GLN A 19 -24.18 53.23 -59.85
N LEU A 20 -23.68 54.43 -59.51
CA LEU A 20 -22.83 54.65 -58.35
C LEU A 20 -23.56 54.30 -57.05
N VAL A 21 -24.80 54.77 -56.87
CA VAL A 21 -25.62 54.44 -55.71
C VAL A 21 -25.86 52.94 -55.61
N SER A 22 -26.16 52.28 -56.74
CA SER A 22 -26.34 50.83 -56.80
C SER A 22 -25.06 50.07 -56.43
N PHE A 23 -23.90 50.54 -56.87
CA PHE A 23 -22.60 49.97 -56.50
C PHE A 23 -22.30 50.15 -55.01
N LEU A 24 -22.59 51.33 -54.44
CA LEU A 24 -22.41 51.57 -53.00
C LEU A 24 -23.33 50.70 -52.14
N ILE A 25 -24.59 50.53 -52.56
CA ILE A 25 -25.53 49.60 -51.90
C ILE A 25 -25.00 48.17 -51.97
N PHE A 26 -24.52 47.73 -53.14
CA PHE A 26 -23.93 46.41 -53.31
C PHE A 26 -22.70 46.19 -52.44
N LEU A 27 -21.78 47.16 -52.39
CA LEU A 27 -20.59 47.13 -51.53
C LEU A 27 -20.97 47.05 -50.05
N PHE A 28 -22.00 47.79 -49.63
CA PHE A 28 -22.52 47.72 -48.27
C PHE A 28 -23.08 46.33 -47.94
N ILE A 29 -23.86 45.75 -48.86
CA ILE A 29 -24.44 44.40 -48.70
C ILE A 29 -23.32 43.35 -48.60
N ILE A 30 -22.34 43.37 -49.50
CA ILE A 30 -21.20 42.42 -49.46
C ILE A 30 -20.38 42.59 -48.18
N ASN A 31 -20.11 43.82 -47.74
CA ASN A 31 -19.41 44.05 -46.49
C ASN A 31 -20.14 43.42 -45.29
N ARG A 32 -21.45 43.59 -45.24
CA ARG A 32 -22.28 43.05 -44.16
C ARG A 32 -22.43 41.53 -44.20
N ILE A 33 -22.58 40.94 -45.40
CA ILE A 33 -22.88 39.51 -45.59
C ILE A 33 -21.62 38.64 -45.70
N MET A 34 -20.52 39.15 -46.26
CA MET A 34 -19.35 38.34 -46.60
C MET A 34 -18.13 38.68 -45.74
N PHE A 35 -17.69 39.93 -45.72
CA PHE A 35 -16.44 40.31 -45.05
C PHE A 35 -16.52 40.13 -43.53
N LYS A 36 -17.59 40.63 -42.90
CA LYS A 36 -17.78 40.51 -41.45
C LYS A 36 -17.82 39.05 -40.92
N PRO A 37 -18.63 38.13 -41.48
CA PRO A 37 -18.63 36.75 -41.01
C PRO A 37 -17.34 35.99 -41.35
N LEU A 38 -16.66 36.30 -42.46
CA LEU A 38 -15.37 35.67 -42.77
C LEU A 38 -14.30 35.99 -41.73
N ASP A 39 -14.23 37.22 -41.24
CA ASP A 39 -13.27 37.60 -40.21
C ASP A 39 -13.63 37.02 -38.84
N GLN A 40 -14.92 36.93 -38.51
CA GLN A 40 -15.38 36.23 -37.30
C GLN A 40 -14.98 34.76 -37.28
N VAL A 41 -15.14 34.04 -38.39
CA VAL A 41 -14.78 32.61 -38.47
C VAL A 41 -13.28 32.41 -38.33
N LYS A 42 -12.45 33.27 -38.91
CA LYS A 42 -10.98 33.21 -38.75
C LYS A 42 -10.57 33.42 -37.29
N GLY A 43 -11.11 34.46 -36.64
CA GLY A 43 -10.82 34.77 -35.23
C GLY A 43 -11.28 33.66 -34.29
N SER A 44 -12.50 33.14 -34.48
CA SER A 44 -13.05 32.05 -33.66
C SER A 44 -12.26 30.75 -33.79
N ARG A 45 -11.68 30.45 -34.97
CA ARG A 45 -10.82 29.29 -35.15
C ARG A 45 -9.51 29.42 -34.39
N ALA A 46 -8.86 30.60 -34.46
CA ALA A 46 -7.63 30.85 -33.72
C ALA A 46 -7.85 30.76 -32.21
N ALA A 47 -8.89 31.43 -31.70
CA ALA A 47 -9.24 31.39 -30.28
C ALA A 47 -9.58 29.97 -29.79
N ARG A 48 -10.30 29.18 -30.59
CA ARG A 48 -10.58 27.77 -30.25
C ARG A 48 -9.32 26.92 -30.22
N MET A 49 -8.39 27.15 -31.14
CA MET A 49 -7.12 26.41 -31.15
C MET A 49 -6.26 26.75 -29.94
N GLU A 50 -6.18 28.03 -29.57
CA GLU A 50 -5.47 28.48 -28.38
C GLU A 50 -6.09 27.91 -27.10
N ALA A 51 -7.42 27.93 -26.98
CA ALA A 51 -8.12 27.34 -25.85
C ALA A 51 -7.86 25.83 -25.72
N LEU A 52 -7.87 25.09 -26.84
CA LEU A 52 -7.54 23.66 -26.83
C LEU A 52 -6.09 23.41 -26.42
N GLN A 53 -5.13 24.23 -26.87
CA GLN A 53 -3.74 24.11 -26.45
C GLN A 53 -3.56 24.37 -24.96
N GLN A 54 -4.24 25.38 -24.42
CA GLN A 54 -4.23 25.67 -22.98
C GLN A 54 -4.86 24.53 -22.17
N GLU A 55 -5.96 23.95 -22.64
CA GLU A 55 -6.63 22.82 -22.00
C GLU A 55 -5.74 21.57 -21.99
N ILE A 56 -5.06 21.28 -23.11
CA ILE A 56 -4.08 20.18 -23.19
C ILE A 56 -2.93 20.40 -22.21
N ALA A 57 -2.33 21.59 -22.20
CA ALA A 57 -1.22 21.90 -21.30
C ALA A 57 -1.63 21.81 -19.82
N ALA A 58 -2.85 22.26 -19.49
CA ALA A 58 -3.39 22.13 -18.14
C ALA A 58 -3.64 20.67 -17.76
N ALA A 59 -4.18 19.85 -18.67
CA ALA A 59 -4.39 18.43 -18.45
C ALA A 59 -3.05 17.67 -18.27
N GLU A 60 -2.04 17.97 -19.08
CA GLU A 60 -0.69 17.39 -18.92
C GLU A 60 -0.09 17.76 -17.56
N GLN A 61 -0.20 19.03 -17.14
CA GLN A 61 0.29 19.47 -15.84
C GLN A 61 -0.44 18.76 -14.69
N GLU A 62 -1.75 18.56 -14.80
CA GLU A 62 -2.52 17.86 -13.78
C GLU A 62 -2.14 16.39 -13.69
N VAL A 63 -1.96 15.71 -14.82
CA VAL A 63 -1.46 14.32 -14.85
C VAL A 63 -0.09 14.23 -14.16
N HIS A 64 0.84 15.14 -14.46
CA HIS A 64 2.14 15.15 -13.79
C HIS A 64 2.03 15.35 -12.28
N ARG A 65 1.19 16.29 -11.82
CA ARG A 65 0.95 16.50 -10.39
C ARG A 65 0.36 15.26 -9.71
N MET A 66 -0.59 14.59 -10.36
CA MET A 66 -1.18 13.36 -9.83
C MET A 66 -0.15 12.23 -9.73
N MET A 67 0.73 12.09 -10.74
CA MET A 67 1.80 11.09 -10.73
C MET A 67 2.81 11.37 -9.60
N ASP A 68 3.21 12.62 -9.41
CA ASP A 68 4.15 13.01 -8.35
C ASP A 68 3.53 12.79 -6.96
N ALA A 69 2.26 13.15 -6.78
CA ALA A 69 1.52 12.93 -5.54
C ALA A 69 1.39 11.43 -5.22
N LEU A 70 1.07 10.61 -6.23
CA LEU A 70 0.96 9.16 -6.08
C LEU A 70 2.31 8.54 -5.71
N ALA A 71 3.40 8.95 -6.36
CA ALA A 71 4.74 8.46 -6.04
C ALA A 71 5.16 8.82 -4.61
N ALA A 72 4.83 10.04 -4.16
CA ALA A 72 5.09 10.48 -2.79
C ALA A 72 4.27 9.69 -1.77
N GLU A 73 3.00 9.41 -2.06
CA GLU A 73 2.12 8.61 -1.20
C GLU A 73 2.57 7.15 -1.15
N GLU A 74 2.97 6.56 -2.26
CA GLU A 74 3.51 5.20 -2.31
C GLU A 74 4.78 5.07 -1.46
N LEU A 75 5.70 6.05 -1.55
CA LEU A 75 6.91 6.08 -0.74
C LEU A 75 6.58 6.17 0.75
N LYS A 76 5.65 7.05 1.11
CA LYS A 76 5.19 7.20 2.51
C LYS A 76 4.53 5.92 3.02
N ALA A 77 3.66 5.29 2.24
CA ALA A 77 3.00 4.04 2.60
C ALA A 77 4.02 2.90 2.79
N LYS A 78 5.05 2.82 1.95
CA LYS A 78 6.14 1.86 2.10
C LYS A 78 6.95 2.10 3.37
N ASP A 79 7.30 3.35 3.67
CA ASP A 79 8.06 3.69 4.88
C ASP A 79 7.24 3.39 6.15
N GLU A 80 5.96 3.74 6.16
CA GLU A 80 5.05 3.38 7.25
C GLU A 80 4.91 1.86 7.43
N ALA A 81 4.78 1.11 6.33
CA ALA A 81 4.68 -0.35 6.39
C ALA A 81 5.96 -0.98 6.95
N LEU A 82 7.13 -0.54 6.49
CA LEU A 82 8.43 -0.98 7.01
C LEU A 82 8.62 -0.60 8.47
N GLY A 83 8.19 0.60 8.87
CA GLY A 83 8.22 1.06 10.26
C GLY A 83 7.35 0.19 11.16
N ARG A 84 6.12 -0.12 10.74
CA ARG A 84 5.20 -1.02 11.47
C ARG A 84 5.73 -2.44 11.55
N GLN A 85 6.31 -2.96 10.46
CA GLN A 85 6.93 -4.29 10.45
C GLN A 85 8.06 -4.38 11.47
N LYS A 86 8.98 -3.41 11.48
CA LYS A 86 10.09 -3.38 12.46
C LYS A 86 9.60 -3.25 13.90
N ALA A 87 8.58 -2.42 14.13
CA ALA A 87 7.98 -2.27 15.46
C ALA A 87 7.37 -3.59 15.95
N LEU A 88 6.64 -4.28 15.07
CA LEU A 88 6.03 -5.58 15.38
C LEU A 88 7.08 -6.67 15.63
N GLU A 89 8.15 -6.70 14.83
CA GLU A 89 9.27 -7.64 15.03
C GLU A 89 9.97 -7.41 16.38
N GLU A 90 10.20 -6.17 16.75
CA GLU A 90 10.83 -5.82 18.03
C GLU A 90 9.90 -6.15 19.22
N GLU A 91 8.61 -5.83 19.11
CA GLU A 91 7.61 -6.20 20.12
C GLU A 91 7.53 -7.73 20.28
N ALA A 92 7.44 -8.47 19.18
CA ALA A 92 7.41 -9.92 19.18
C ALA A 92 8.68 -10.52 19.80
N LYS A 93 9.85 -9.94 19.52
CA LYS A 93 11.13 -10.37 20.10
C LYS A 93 11.16 -10.14 21.61
N GLN A 94 10.70 -8.98 22.08
CA GLN A 94 10.61 -8.67 23.51
C GLN A 94 9.66 -9.62 24.23
N GLU A 95 8.48 -9.86 23.64
CA GLU A 95 7.50 -10.78 24.22
C GLU A 95 8.00 -12.22 24.23
N THR A 96 8.64 -12.67 23.16
CA THR A 96 9.27 -14.00 23.11
C THR A 96 10.35 -14.14 24.19
N SER A 97 11.18 -13.11 24.41
CA SER A 97 12.18 -13.12 25.49
C SER A 97 11.51 -13.22 26.85
N ARG A 98 10.45 -12.45 27.11
CA ARG A 98 9.71 -12.49 28.39
C ARG A 98 9.10 -13.87 28.64
N ILE A 99 8.46 -14.46 27.64
CA ILE A 99 7.88 -15.80 27.74
C ILE A 99 8.98 -16.82 28.01
N PHE A 100 10.11 -16.73 27.29
CA PHE A 100 11.23 -17.65 27.49
C PHE A 100 11.82 -17.55 28.91
N ASP A 101 12.02 -16.34 29.41
CA ASP A 101 12.53 -16.10 30.76
C ASP A 101 11.54 -16.60 31.83
N ALA A 102 10.24 -16.40 31.64
CA ALA A 102 9.20 -16.90 32.52
C ALA A 102 9.16 -18.44 32.57
N VAL A 103 9.18 -19.09 31.40
CA VAL A 103 9.22 -20.56 31.30
C VAL A 103 10.50 -21.11 31.93
N LYS A 104 11.64 -20.46 31.71
CA LYS A 104 12.91 -20.87 32.33
C LYS A 104 12.84 -20.80 33.86
N ALA A 105 12.29 -19.72 34.40
CA ALA A 105 12.09 -19.57 35.85
C ALA A 105 11.14 -20.65 36.42
N GLU A 106 10.07 -21.00 35.69
CA GLU A 106 9.16 -22.07 36.08
C GLU A 106 9.85 -23.43 36.08
N ILE A 107 10.64 -23.74 35.05
CA ILE A 107 11.44 -24.98 34.98
C ILE A 107 12.43 -25.06 36.14
N ASP A 108 13.12 -23.96 36.47
CA ASP A 108 14.07 -23.93 37.57
C ASP A 108 13.37 -24.12 38.92
N GLN A 109 12.18 -23.52 39.11
CA GLN A 109 11.36 -23.73 40.30
C GLN A 109 10.86 -25.19 40.39
N MET A 110 10.44 -25.78 39.27
CA MET A 110 10.00 -27.17 39.21
C MET A 110 11.15 -28.12 39.55
N LYS A 111 12.34 -27.91 38.98
CA LYS A 111 13.55 -28.68 39.32
C LYS A 111 13.90 -28.58 40.80
N ALA A 112 13.82 -27.39 41.38
CA ALA A 112 14.08 -27.19 42.80
C ALA A 112 13.09 -28.00 43.67
N ARG A 113 11.79 -27.90 43.39
CA ARG A 113 10.75 -28.68 44.09
C ARG A 113 10.94 -30.18 43.93
N THR A 114 11.20 -30.66 42.71
CA THR A 114 11.44 -32.09 42.47
C THR A 114 12.68 -32.58 43.21
N ASN A 115 13.77 -31.80 43.25
CA ASN A 115 14.96 -32.15 44.02
C ASN A 115 14.68 -32.22 45.53
N GLU A 116 13.87 -31.31 46.08
CA GLU A 116 13.45 -31.37 47.48
C GLU A 116 12.59 -32.60 47.76
N GLN A 117 11.62 -32.91 46.89
CA GLN A 117 10.78 -34.11 47.01
C GLN A 117 11.61 -35.40 46.94
N VAL A 118 12.56 -35.49 46.01
CA VAL A 118 13.46 -36.65 45.89
C VAL A 118 14.33 -36.79 47.14
N LYS A 119 14.88 -35.69 47.67
CA LYS A 119 15.63 -35.73 48.94
C LYS A 119 14.77 -36.20 50.12
N ALA A 120 13.53 -35.73 50.20
CA ALA A 120 12.59 -36.14 51.24
C ALA A 120 12.25 -37.64 51.13
N GLN A 121 11.97 -38.15 49.92
CA GLN A 121 11.73 -39.57 49.68
C GLN A 121 12.95 -40.43 50.01
N ILE A 122 14.16 -40.01 49.62
CA ILE A 122 15.39 -40.73 49.98
C ILE A 122 15.58 -40.76 51.51
N ALA A 123 15.30 -39.66 52.20
CA ALA A 123 15.39 -39.61 53.66
C ALA A 123 14.37 -40.54 54.34
N ASP A 124 13.13 -40.57 53.86
CA ASP A 124 12.07 -41.44 54.35
C ASP A 124 12.40 -42.93 54.13
N VAL A 125 12.82 -43.31 52.92
CA VAL A 125 13.26 -44.68 52.61
C VAL A 125 14.46 -45.10 53.45
N ARG A 126 15.42 -44.18 53.71
CA ARG A 126 16.56 -44.46 54.60
C ARG A 126 16.16 -44.74 56.05
N GLN A 127 15.05 -44.19 56.54
CA GLN A 127 14.55 -44.47 57.89
C GLN A 127 13.95 -45.87 58.01
N HIS A 128 13.32 -46.36 56.94
CA HIS A 128 12.68 -47.68 56.89
C HIS A 128 13.65 -48.81 56.47
N LEU A 129 14.78 -48.47 55.84
CA LEU A 129 15.82 -49.41 55.41
C LEU A 129 16.35 -50.37 56.50
N PRO A 130 16.59 -49.93 57.76
CA PRO A 130 17.09 -50.81 58.82
C PRO A 130 16.08 -51.88 59.22
N GLU A 131 14.79 -51.53 59.30
CA GLU A 131 13.73 -52.50 59.61
C GLU A 131 13.57 -53.52 58.48
N GLU A 132 13.58 -53.07 57.22
CA GLU A 132 13.50 -53.98 56.07
C GLU A 132 14.76 -54.85 55.97
N SER A 133 15.94 -54.31 56.24
CA SER A 133 17.19 -55.08 56.26
C SER A 133 17.19 -56.13 57.37
N LEU A 134 16.64 -55.83 58.55
CA LEU A 134 16.49 -56.79 59.64
C LEU A 134 15.49 -57.91 59.28
N LYS A 135 14.35 -57.57 58.67
CA LYS A 135 13.38 -58.58 58.18
C LYS A 135 14.01 -59.48 57.13
N LEU A 136 14.74 -58.90 56.17
CA LEU A 136 15.43 -59.66 55.12
C LEU A 136 16.53 -60.55 55.71
N ALA A 137 17.35 -60.04 56.63
CA ALA A 137 18.37 -60.82 57.31
C ALA A 137 17.75 -61.99 58.10
N ARG A 138 16.61 -61.77 58.77
CA ARG A 138 15.87 -62.82 59.47
C ARG A 138 15.35 -63.90 58.51
N ALA A 139 14.76 -63.51 57.38
CA ALA A 139 14.30 -64.44 56.36
C ALA A 139 15.45 -65.27 55.76
N ILE A 140 16.60 -64.65 55.49
CA ILE A 140 17.80 -65.35 55.01
C ILE A 140 18.32 -66.32 56.07
N MET A 141 18.34 -65.91 57.35
CA MET A 141 18.74 -66.78 58.46
C MET A 141 17.79 -67.97 58.59
N GLU A 142 16.48 -67.75 58.59
CA GLU A 142 15.47 -68.82 58.64
C GLU A 142 15.66 -69.81 57.48
N GLN A 143 15.83 -69.34 56.25
CA GLN A 143 16.04 -70.21 55.09
C GLN A 143 17.39 -70.94 55.09
N THR A 144 18.44 -70.33 55.65
CA THR A 144 19.75 -70.97 55.78
C THR A 144 19.75 -72.03 56.89
N LEU A 145 19.07 -71.75 58.01
CA LEU A 145 18.88 -72.69 59.13
C LEU A 145 18.02 -73.89 58.72
N GLU A 146 16.93 -73.67 58.00
CA GLU A 146 16.08 -74.74 57.46
C GLU A 146 16.90 -75.67 56.54
N ARG A 147 17.78 -75.08 55.73
CA ARG A 147 18.67 -75.80 54.82
C ARG A 147 19.84 -76.50 55.53
N SER A 148 20.37 -75.95 56.64
CA SER A 148 21.41 -76.62 57.44
C SER A 148 20.86 -77.77 58.28
N LEU A 149 19.66 -77.61 58.85
CA LEU A 149 18.97 -78.68 59.61
C LEU A 149 18.61 -79.87 58.70
N THR A 150 18.31 -79.60 57.42
CA THR A 150 18.07 -80.65 56.42
C THR A 150 19.36 -81.40 56.02
N ASN A 151 20.53 -80.76 56.12
CA ASN A 151 21.83 -81.37 55.80
C ASN A 151 22.49 -82.12 56.97
N GLU A 152 21.98 -81.99 58.19
CA GLU A 152 22.46 -82.75 59.37
C GLU A 152 21.61 -84.03 59.63
N THR A 153 20.60 -84.28 58.79
CA THR A 153 19.71 -85.45 58.83
C THR A 153 19.90 -86.40 57.64
N ILE A 154 21.13 -86.51 57.12
CA ILE A 154 21.56 -87.62 56.24
C ILE A 154 22.98 -88.06 56.62
#